data_AF-A0A7X8ZC04-F1
#
_entry.id   AF-A0A7X8ZC04-F1
#
_cell.length_a   1.000
_cell.length_b   1.000
_cell.length_c   1.000
_cell.angle_alpha   90.00
_cell.angle_beta   90.00
_cell.angle_gamma   90.00
#
_symmetry.space_group_name_H-M   'P 1'
#
loop_
_entity.id
_entity.type
_entity.pdbx_description
1 polymer ?
#
loop_
_entity_poly.entity_id
_entity_poly.type
_entity_poly.pdbx_seq_one_letter_code
_entity_poly.pdbx_strand_id
1 'polypeptide(L)'
;FLDVLDAVLTEMSVEKVTIASEMKQQNANLYKIINERFKDVEIEEITHNDFKNQTAKAQAVIRTGEFKPFANIILQSGVVF
;
A
#
# COMPACT_ATOMS: atom_id res chain seq x y z
N PHE A 1 8.31 -7.35 -0.61
CA PHE A 1 7.33 -6.26 -0.81
C PHE A 1 7.98 -4.88 -0.85
N LEU A 2 8.79 -4.51 0.15
CA LEU A 2 9.36 -3.16 0.27
C LEU A 2 10.24 -2.75 -0.93
N ASP A 3 11.14 -3.63 -1.41
CA ASP A 3 12.01 -3.30 -2.54
C ASP A 3 11.23 -2.95 -3.82
N VAL A 4 10.12 -3.67 -4.07
CA VAL A 4 9.24 -3.41 -5.21
C VAL A 4 8.47 -2.11 -5.01
N LEU A 5 7.98 -1.86 -3.79
CA LEU A 5 7.33 -0.60 -3.44
C LEU A 5 8.29 0.58 -3.63
N ASP A 6 9.54 0.46 -3.18
CA ASP A 6 10.58 1.48 -3.37
C ASP A 6 10.82 1.78 -4.84
N ALA A 7 11.00 0.74 -5.66
CA ALA A 7 11.19 0.92 -7.10
C ALA A 7 10.02 1.66 -7.76
N VAL A 8 8.77 1.30 -7.41
CA VAL A 8 7.58 1.99 -7.96
C VAL A 8 7.53 3.46 -7.53
N LEU A 9 7.85 3.76 -6.26
CA LEU A 9 7.82 5.12 -5.72
C LEU A 9 8.91 6.04 -6.33
N THR A 10 9.95 5.49 -6.97
CA THR A 10 10.92 6.32 -7.70
C THR A 10 10.35 6.97 -8.97
N GLU A 11 9.32 6.36 -9.57
CA GLU A 11 8.75 6.79 -10.85
C GLU A 11 7.27 7.25 -10.75
N MET A 12 6.62 6.99 -9.61
CA MET A 12 5.20 7.28 -9.40
C MET A 12 4.99 8.33 -8.29
N SER A 13 4.31 9.42 -8.62
CA SER A 13 3.76 10.35 -7.62
C SER A 13 2.52 9.73 -6.96
N VAL A 14 2.48 9.71 -5.63
CA VAL A 14 1.40 9.09 -4.85
C VAL A 14 0.75 10.13 -3.96
N GLU A 15 -0.56 10.30 -4.08
CA GLU A 15 -1.35 11.26 -3.28
C GLU A 15 -2.11 10.62 -2.12
N LYS A 16 -2.40 9.31 -2.22
CA LYS A 16 -3.09 8.53 -1.21
C LYS A 16 -2.66 7.08 -1.28
N VAL A 17 -2.61 6.42 -0.13
CA VAL A 17 -2.41 4.97 -0.03
C VAL A 17 -3.55 4.33 0.75
N THR A 18 -3.95 3.14 0.32
CA THR A 18 -4.94 2.33 1.05
C THR A 18 -4.28 1.03 1.49
N ILE A 19 -4.50 0.65 2.75
CA ILE A 19 -4.02 -0.60 3.34
C ILE A 19 -5.14 -1.35 4.08
N ALA A 20 -4.94 -2.65 4.29
CA ALA A 20 -5.82 -3.45 5.13
C ALA A 20 -5.54 -3.18 6.62
N SER A 21 -6.57 -2.84 7.40
CA SER A 21 -6.50 -2.56 8.84
C SER A 21 -5.97 -3.74 9.67
N GLU A 22 -6.16 -4.98 9.19
CA GLU A 22 -5.59 -6.19 9.77
C GLU A 22 -4.05 -6.18 9.78
N MET A 23 -3.41 -5.41 8.88
CA MET A 23 -1.95 -5.23 8.84
C MET A 23 -1.41 -4.72 10.18
N LYS A 24 -2.15 -3.82 10.86
CA LYS A 24 -1.74 -3.26 12.15
C LYS A 24 -1.49 -4.32 13.21
N GLN A 25 -2.31 -5.36 13.25
CA GLN A 25 -2.23 -6.43 14.25
C GLN A 25 -1.39 -7.61 13.75
N GLN A 26 -1.53 -7.99 12.48
CA GLN A 26 -0.94 -9.21 11.94
C GLN A 26 0.42 -8.99 11.27
N ASN A 27 0.79 -7.73 10.99
CA ASN A 27 2.06 -7.36 10.41
C ASN A 27 2.52 -5.97 10.90
N ALA A 28 2.54 -5.80 12.23
CA ALA A 28 2.80 -4.51 12.89
C ALA A 28 4.12 -3.84 12.48
N ASN A 29 5.15 -4.63 12.13
CA ASN A 29 6.41 -4.09 11.63
C ASN A 29 6.21 -3.41 10.27
N LEU A 30 5.59 -4.09 9.30
CA LEU A 30 5.29 -3.49 8.01
C LEU A 30 4.37 -2.28 8.15
N TYR A 31 3.36 -2.35 9.00
CA TYR A 31 2.47 -1.22 9.29
C TYR A 31 3.25 0.02 9.73
N LYS A 32 4.22 -0.13 10.65
CA LYS A 32 5.08 1.00 11.08
C LYS A 32 5.91 1.56 9.93
N ILE A 33 6.50 0.69 9.12
CA ILE A 33 7.31 1.11 7.96
C ILE A 33 6.46 1.89 6.94
N ILE A 34 5.25 1.42 6.65
CA ILE A 34 4.31 2.10 5.74
C ILE A 34 3.91 3.46 6.31
N ASN A 35 3.54 3.54 7.60
CA ASN A 35 3.18 4.81 8.23
C ASN A 35 4.33 5.83 8.20
N GLU A 36 5.57 5.39 8.43
CA GLU A 36 6.73 6.30 8.35
C GLU A 36 7.00 6.74 6.90
N ARG A 37 6.93 5.81 5.94
CA ARG A 37 7.20 6.10 4.52
C ARG A 37 6.18 7.05 3.90
N PHE A 38 4.93 6.97 4.35
CA PHE A 38 3.80 7.77 3.87
C PHE A 38 3.30 8.79 4.89
N LYS A 39 4.16 9.25 5.82
CA LYS A 39 3.77 10.17 6.90
C LYS A 39 3.15 11.50 6.42
N ASP A 40 3.50 11.92 5.21
CA ASP A 40 3.03 13.16 4.58
C ASP A 40 1.96 12.90 3.50
N VAL A 41 1.45 11.66 3.42
CA VAL A 41 0.46 11.19 2.44
C VAL A 41 -0.77 10.66 3.18
N GLU A 42 -1.98 10.81 2.63
CA GLU A 42 -3.17 10.24 3.24
C GLU A 42 -3.09 8.70 3.25
N ILE A 43 -3.21 8.10 4.44
CA ILE A 43 -3.29 6.65 4.62
C ILE A 43 -4.73 6.28 5.01
N GLU A 44 -5.42 5.57 4.12
CA GLU A 44 -6.74 5.01 4.38
C GLU A 44 -6.62 3.54 4.83
N GLU A 45 -7.24 3.22 5.96
CA GLU A 45 -7.31 1.86 6.49
C GLU A 45 -8.72 1.31 6.31
N ILE A 46 -8.85 0.20 5.57
CA ILE A 46 -10.13 -0.50 5.34
C ILE A 46 -10.02 -1.98 5.71
N THR A 47 -11.11 -2.73 5.68
CA THR A 47 -11.04 -4.19 5.91
C THR A 47 -10.32 -4.87 4.74
N HIS A 48 -9.69 -6.02 4.98
CA HIS A 48 -9.07 -6.77 3.89
C HIS A 48 -10.07 -7.21 2.81
N ASN A 49 -11.35 -7.40 3.17
CA ASN A 49 -12.40 -7.70 2.20
C ASN A 49 -12.69 -6.50 1.30
N ASP A 50 -12.83 -5.30 1.87
CA ASP A 50 -13.03 -4.08 1.07
C ASP A 50 -11.80 -3.76 0.23
N PHE A 51 -10.60 -3.99 0.76
CA PHE A 51 -9.35 -3.86 0.03
C PHE A 51 -9.35 -4.73 -1.24
N LYS A 52 -9.71 -6.01 -1.12
CA LYS A 52 -9.83 -6.91 -2.29
C LYS A 52 -10.85 -6.39 -3.30
N ASN A 53 -12.00 -5.87 -2.85
CA ASN A 53 -13.00 -5.31 -3.74
C ASN A 53 -12.46 -4.09 -4.51
N GLN A 54 -11.66 -3.24 -3.85
CA GLN A 54 -11.03 -2.09 -4.52
C GLN A 54 -9.96 -2.51 -5.53
N THR A 55 -9.24 -3.63 -5.33
CA THR A 55 -8.22 -4.09 -6.29
C THR A 55 -8.77 -4.34 -7.71
N ALA A 56 -10.08 -4.63 -7.85
CA ALA A 56 -10.71 -4.79 -9.15
C ALA A 56 -10.73 -3.50 -10.00
N LYS A 57 -10.53 -2.33 -9.36
CA LYS A 57 -10.42 -1.03 -10.03
C LYS A 57 -8.98 -0.63 -10.32
N ALA A 58 -7.99 -1.40 -9.85
CA ALA A 58 -6.59 -1.08 -10.07
C ALA A 58 -6.22 -1.26 -11.55
N GLN A 59 -5.36 -0.37 -12.06
CA GLN A 59 -4.86 -0.48 -13.43
C GLN A 59 -3.96 -1.72 -13.62
N ALA A 60 -3.24 -2.10 -12.57
CA ALA A 60 -2.41 -3.30 -12.53
C ALA A 60 -2.23 -3.79 -11.09
N VAL A 61 -1.86 -5.06 -10.94
CA VAL A 61 -1.45 -5.65 -9.67
C VAL A 61 -0.03 -6.17 -9.79
N ILE A 62 0.90 -5.61 -9.01
CA ILE A 62 2.29 -6.06 -8.96
C ILE A 62 2.42 -7.11 -7.86
N ARG A 63 2.54 -8.37 -8.27
CA ARG A 63 2.73 -9.48 -7.33
C ARG A 63 4.20 -9.60 -6.92
N THR A 64 4.47 -9.53 -5.63
CA THR A 64 5.82 -9.72 -5.07
C THR A 64 6.00 -11.13 -4.50
N GLY A 65 7.23 -11.50 -4.11
CA GLY A 65 7.52 -12.75 -3.39
C GLY A 65 7.30 -12.68 -1.88
N GLU A 66 6.63 -11.64 -1.37
CA GLU A 66 6.39 -11.46 0.06
C GLU A 66 5.47 -12.54 0.63
N PHE A 67 5.81 -13.03 1.82
CA PHE A 67 5.09 -14.12 2.49
C PHE A 67 4.52 -13.72 3.86
N LYS A 68 4.73 -12.47 4.30
CA LYS A 68 4.10 -11.92 5.50
C LYS A 68 2.64 -11.54 5.23
N PRO A 69 1.73 -11.73 6.21
CA PRO A 69 0.32 -11.48 6.02
C PRO A 69 0.05 -9.99 5.78
N PHE A 70 -1.00 -9.71 4.98
CA PHE A 70 -1.47 -8.36 4.64
C PHE A 70 -0.40 -7.42 4.07
N ALA A 71 0.65 -7.94 3.44
CA ALA A 71 1.63 -7.14 2.72
C ALA A 71 1.13 -6.71 1.33
N ASN A 72 0.03 -5.95 1.32
CA ASN A 72 -0.58 -5.38 0.13
C ASN A 72 -0.84 -3.89 0.38
N ILE A 73 -0.72 -3.09 -0.68
CA ILE A 73 -0.98 -1.64 -0.66
C ILE A 73 -1.59 -1.25 -2.01
N ILE A 74 -2.57 -0.36 -1.98
CA ILE A 74 -3.05 0.34 -3.19
C ILE A 74 -2.41 1.72 -3.18
N LEU A 75 -1.82 2.10 -4.32
CA LEU A 75 -1.23 3.42 -4.54
C LEU A 75 -2.16 4.21 -5.45
N GLN A 76 -2.64 5.36 -4.99
CA GLN A 76 -3.41 6.30 -5.81
C GLN A 76 -2.45 7.36 -6.37
N SER A 77 -2.43 7.47 -7.71
CA SER A 77 -1.56 8.41 -8.41
C SER A 77 -1.92 9.84 -8.09
N GLY A 78 -0.93 10.65 -7.75
CA GLY A 78 -1.05 12.11 -7.69
C GLY A 78 -0.69 12.78 -9.02
N VAL A 79 -0.70 14.12 -9.00
CA VAL A 79 -0.18 14.98 -10.08
C VAL A 79 1.19 15.55 -9.69
N VAL A 80 2.04 15.84 -10.67
CA VAL A 80 3.42 16.37 -10.47
C VAL A 80 3.58 17.84 -10.88
N PHE A 81 2.48 18.50 -11.26
CA PHE A 81 2.46 19.86 -11.80
C PHE A 81 1.47 20.75 -11.05
#